data_AF-A0A433B8N1-F1
#
_entry.id   AF-A0A433B8N1-F1
#
_cell.length_a   1.000
_cell.length_b   1.000
_cell.length_c   1.000
_cell.angle_alpha   90.00
_cell.angle_beta   90.00
_cell.angle_gamma   90.00
#
_symmetry.space_group_name_H-M   'P 1'
#
loop_
_entity.id
_entity.type
_entity.pdbx_description
1 polymer ?
#
loop_
_entity_poly.entity_id
_entity_poly.type
_entity_poly.pdbx_seq_one_letter_code
_entity_poly.pdbx_strand_id
1 'polypeptide(L)' 'MELGLGVLGMVPAVFWSLTPRELQAALAGKFGDAGGNRELTRLDLDALMQRFPDERPINADE' A
#
# COMPACT_ATOMS: atom_id res chain seq x y z
N MET A 1 -14.82 -3.24 18.85
CA MET A 1 -15.11 -1.85 18.38
C MET A 1 -13.83 -1.02 18.39
N GLU A 2 -12.73 -1.49 17.79
CA GLU A 2 -11.40 -0.84 17.90
C GLU A 2 -10.93 -0.19 16.59
N LEU A 3 -11.73 -0.29 15.52
CA LEU A 3 -11.34 0.13 14.18
C LEU A 3 -11.24 1.66 14.01
N GLY A 4 -11.91 2.46 14.87
CA GLY A 4 -11.96 3.92 14.73
C GLY A 4 -10.93 4.70 15.54
N LEU A 5 -10.54 4.21 16.72
CA LEU A 5 -9.80 5.02 17.71
C LEU A 5 -8.32 4.67 17.82
N GLY A 6 -7.95 3.39 17.74
CA GLY A 6 -6.55 2.98 17.75
C GLY A 6 -5.87 3.11 16.39
N VAL A 7 -6.62 2.78 15.33
CA VAL A 7 -6.09 2.64 13.98
C VAL A 7 -6.02 3.97 13.23
N LEU A 8 -6.96 4.91 13.44
CA LEU A 8 -6.95 6.22 12.80
C LEU A 8 -6.17 7.28 13.61
N GLY A 9 -6.02 7.10 14.93
CA GLY A 9 -5.33 8.05 15.82
C GLY A 9 -6.15 9.33 16.06
N MET A 10 -7.46 9.27 15.87
CA MET A 10 -8.37 10.41 15.95
C MET A 10 -9.12 10.42 17.29
N VAL A 11 -9.36 11.60 17.85
CA VAL A 11 -10.17 11.77 19.07
C VAL A 11 -11.61 11.30 18.78
N PRO A 12 -12.27 10.56 19.69
CA PRO A 12 -13.60 9.98 19.43
C PRO A 12 -14.67 10.96 18.95
N ALA A 13 -14.68 12.18 19.48
CA ALA A 13 -15.65 13.19 19.07
C ALA A 13 -15.50 13.58 17.59
N VAL A 14 -14.27 13.63 17.08
CA VAL A 14 -13.99 13.96 15.67
C VAL A 14 -14.42 12.80 14.79
N PHE A 15 -14.11 11.55 15.17
CA PHE A 15 -14.53 10.36 14.42
C PHE A 15 -16.06 10.27 14.25
N TRP A 16 -16.82 10.51 15.32
CA TRP A 16 -18.29 10.46 15.27
C TRP A 16 -18.94 11.66 14.57
N SER A 17 -18.19 12.74 14.35
CA SER A 17 -18.66 13.91 13.61
C SER A 17 -18.38 13.81 12.10
N LEU A 18 -17.56 12.84 11.66
CA LEU A 18 -17.25 12.65 10.25
C LEU A 18 -18.46 12.14 9.48
N THR A 19 -18.65 12.70 8.29
CA THR A 19 -19.55 12.11 7.30
C THR A 19 -18.92 10.86 6.66
N PRO A 20 -19.72 9.94 6.09
CA PRO A 20 -19.18 8.74 5.42
C PRO A 20 -18.17 9.03 4.30
N ARG A 21 -18.30 10.19 3.63
CA ARG A 21 -17.36 10.64 2.58
C ARG A 21 -16.03 11.09 3.17
N GLU A 22 -16.06 11.82 4.26
CA GLU A 22 -14.84 12.29 4.95
C GLU A 22 -14.13 11.12 5.64
N LEU A 23 -14.88 10.14 6.16
CA LEU A 23 -14.30 8.91 6.67
C LEU A 23 -13.55 8.14 5.58
N GLN A 24 -14.12 8.00 4.38
CA GLN A 24 -13.42 7.39 3.25
C GLN A 24 -12.13 8.15 2.89
N ALA A 25 -12.17 9.48 2.85
CA ALA A 25 -10.99 10.30 2.57
C ALA A 25 -9.90 10.12 3.64
N ALA A 26 -10.28 10.09 4.92
CA ALA A 26 -9.36 9.86 6.03
C ALA A 26 -8.71 8.46 5.98
N LEU A 27 -9.49 7.43 5.60
CA LEU A 27 -9.00 6.07 5.42
C LEU A 27 -8.06 5.98 4.21
N ALA A 28 -8.41 6.57 3.07
CA ALA A 28 -7.55 6.61 1.89
C ALA A 28 -6.23 7.36 2.13
N GLY A 29 -6.27 8.47 2.88
CA GLY A 29 -5.07 9.23 3.24
C GLY A 29 -4.14 8.47 4.18
N LYS A 30 -4.68 7.65 5.09
CA LYS A 30 -3.89 6.91 6.08
C LYS A 30 -3.38 5.55 5.59
N PHE A 31 -4.22 4.81 4.87
CA PHE A 31 -3.93 3.45 4.41
C PHE A 31 -3.52 3.37 2.94
N GLY A 32 -3.53 4.51 2.24
CA GLY A 32 -3.42 4.55 0.79
C GLY A 32 -4.75 4.19 0.12
N ASP A 33 -4.79 4.31 -1.20
CA ASP A 33 -5.92 3.82 -1.98
C ASP A 33 -6.04 2.31 -1.82
N ALA A 34 -7.17 1.83 -1.30
CA ALA A 34 -7.46 0.39 -1.19
C ALA A 34 -7.46 -0.31 -2.56
N GLY A 35 -7.59 0.43 -3.65
CA GLY A 35 -7.43 -0.03 -5.04
C GLY A 35 -6.00 0.07 -5.58
N GLY A 36 -5.08 0.72 -4.87
CA GLY A 36 -3.68 0.91 -5.30
C GLY A 36 -2.70 -0.14 -4.75
N ASN A 37 -3.03 -0.77 -3.62
CA ASN A 37 -2.19 -1.83 -3.06
C ASN A 37 -2.55 -3.19 -3.67
N ARG A 38 -2.30 -3.35 -4.98
CA ARG A 38 -2.26 -4.68 -5.57
C ARG A 38 -1.07 -5.39 -4.92
N GLU A 39 -1.36 -6.33 -4.02
CA GLU A 39 -0.34 -7.16 -3.38
C GLU A 39 0.60 -7.67 -4.47
N LEU A 40 1.91 -7.49 -4.27
CA LEU A 40 2.92 -7.90 -5.24
C LEU A 40 2.70 -9.39 -5.55
N THR A 41 2.27 -9.69 -6.77
CA THR A 41 2.01 -11.08 -7.14
C THR A 41 3.32 -11.79 -7.46
N ARG A 42 3.29 -13.12 -7.46
CA ARG A 42 4.45 -13.91 -7.91
C ARG A 42 4.87 -13.57 -9.34
N LEU A 43 3.91 -13.18 -10.18
CA LEU A 43 4.14 -12.76 -11.56
C LEU A 43 4.83 -11.39 -11.63
N ASP A 44 4.44 -10.45 -10.78
CA ASP A 44 5.11 -9.14 -10.69
C ASP A 44 6.56 -9.30 -10.23
N LEU A 45 6.83 -10.22 -9.30
CA LEU A 45 8.19 -10.56 -8.88
C LEU A 45 9.01 -11.20 -10.01
N ASP A 46 8.42 -12.13 -10.77
CA ASP A 46 9.10 -12.76 -11.91
C ASP A 46 9.50 -11.71 -12.97
N ALA A 47 8.59 -10.78 -13.28
CA ALA A 47 8.87 -9.67 -14.19
C ALA A 47 10.01 -8.77 -13.69
N LEU A 48 10.13 -8.55 -12.38
CA LEU A 48 11.24 -7.80 -11.78
C LEU A 48 12.56 -8.55 -11.89
N MET A 49 12.58 -9.86 -11.63
CA MET A 49 13.80 -10.69 -11.75
C MET A 49 14.32 -10.74 -13.19
N GLN A 50 13.42 -10.79 -14.19
CA GLN A 50 13.82 -10.72 -15.60
C GLN A 50 14.37 -9.35 -15.98
N ARG A 51 13.79 -8.28 -15.42
CA ARG A 51 14.19 -6.90 -15.72
C ARG A 51 15.50 -6.50 -15.06
N PHE A 52 15.81 -7.07 -13.90
CA PHE A 52 17.01 -6.81 -13.12
C PHE A 52 17.70 -8.13 -12.75
N PRO A 53 18.37 -8.79 -13.71
CA PRO A 53 19.11 -10.00 -13.41
C PRO A 53 20.34 -9.67 -12.55
N ASP A 54 20.48 -10.37 -11.42
CA ASP A 54 21.61 -10.18 -10.48
C ASP A 54 22.96 -10.63 -11.07
N GLU A 55 22.91 -11.56 -12.04
CA GLU A 55 24.08 -12.08 -12.70
C GLU A 55 24.43 -11.21 -13.92
N ARG A 56 25.51 -10.42 -13.77
CA ARG A 56 26.22 -9.86 -14.93
C ARG A 56 26.79 -11.04 -15.73
N PRO A 57 26.54 -11.16 -17.04
CA PRO A 57 27.12 -12.22 -17.84
C PRO A 57 28.64 -12.16 -17.69
N ILE A 58 29.21 -13.24 -17.16
CA ILE A 58 30.65 -13.40 -16.90
C ILE A 58 31.52 -13.33 -18.17
N ASN A 59 30.89 -13.27 -19.34
CA ASN A 59 31.51 -13.33 -20.67
C ASN A 59 31.18 -12.09 -21.53
N ALA A 60 30.91 -10.92 -20.95
CA ALA A 60 30.66 -9.69 -21.73
C ALA A 60 31.93 -8.93 -22.14
N ASP A 61 33.11 -9.47 -21.82
CA ASP A 61 34.41 -8.87 -22.12
C ASP A 61 35.37 -9.92 -22.74
N GLU A 62 34.99 -10.51 -23.88
CA GLU A 62 35.96 -11.13 -24.82
C GLU A 62 35.96 -10.40 -26.16
#